data_AF-A0A7X6JN21-F1
#
_entry.id   AF-A0A7X6JN21-F1
#
_cell.length_a   1.000
_cell.length_b   1.000
_cell.length_c   1.000
_cell.angle_alpha   90.00
_cell.angle_beta   90.00
_cell.angle_gamma   90.00
#
_symmetry.space_group_name_H-M   'P 1'
#
loop_
_entity.id
_entity.type
_entity.pdbx_description
1 polymer ?
#
loop_
_entity_poly.entity_id
_entity_poly.type
_entity_poly.pdbx_seq_one_letter_code
_entity_poly.pdbx_strand_id
1 'polypeptide(L)'
;MKFDSIKSRLVLMTLICVIGMGMLVVSQHYFTQRLIGLNQQRDALLRMGQDLLQMRRHEKDFLLRHDTEYFDKFLQQSYSFKGRLTTLVPMFNEYRLPVADVESLSASMEAYRGVFQQVVSLQERIGLTQSDGLRGRISELEKTLNEGPLSQSPQARELLTNIQLATRNYQITHEGYYAKLMNEMSERLVSDYRSNTGYGEFVVQYREALLQLVDAFTTFGVTHNEGLRGDFRQSAHNVEIQLKGVDTALQPMIEQQEGQVRIYSLSIAALTSVVLILVLIKSFATFHRAFVNFLTFFYRCKRQYQMIDTRKLGFAELKSLAELANEMVESKRDIEARLASVEAELATKKAS
;
A
#
# COMPACT_ATOMS: atom_id res chain seq x y z
N MET A 1 40.73 34.45 4.90
CA MET A 1 41.18 34.09 6.27
C MET A 1 42.32 33.11 6.16
N LYS A 2 43.48 33.39 6.77
CA LYS A 2 44.63 32.46 6.77
C LYS A 2 44.34 31.30 7.74
N PHE A 3 44.08 30.10 7.21
CA PHE A 3 43.82 28.87 7.97
C PHE A 3 45.14 28.23 8.48
N ASP A 4 45.93 29.03 9.22
CA ASP A 4 47.31 28.69 9.61
C ASP A 4 47.41 28.14 11.04
N SER A 5 46.29 27.93 11.73
CA SER A 5 46.24 27.29 13.05
C SER A 5 45.60 25.90 12.97
N ILE A 6 46.11 24.96 13.78
CA ILE A 6 45.59 23.60 13.93
C ILE A 6 44.12 23.64 14.36
N LYS A 7 43.75 24.58 15.25
CA LYS A 7 42.38 24.78 15.74
C LYS A 7 41.40 25.13 14.62
N SER A 8 41.78 26.03 13.71
CA SER A 8 40.93 26.47 12.61
C SER A 8 40.66 25.34 11.60
N ARG A 9 41.65 24.45 11.39
CA ARG A 9 41.50 23.27 10.54
C ARG A 9 40.63 22.20 11.19
N LEU A 10 40.76 21.97 12.50
CA LEU A 10 39.87 21.09 13.27
C LEU A 10 38.42 21.58 13.20
N VAL A 11 38.18 22.88 13.38
CA VAL A 11 36.84 23.50 13.25
C VAL A 11 36.28 23.35 11.84
N LEU A 12 37.12 23.44 10.79
CA LEU A 12 36.68 23.19 9.42
C LEU A 12 36.23 21.73 9.21
N MET A 13 36.95 20.75 9.77
CA MET A 13 36.55 19.34 9.69
C MET A 13 35.22 19.09 10.38
N THR A 14 35.06 19.60 11.60
CA THR A 14 33.82 19.42 12.35
C THR A 14 32.66 20.09 11.63
N LEU A 15 32.86 21.26 11.02
CA LEU A 15 31.85 21.92 10.19
C LEU A 15 31.45 21.06 8.98
N ILE A 16 32.42 20.49 8.25
CA ILE A 16 32.15 19.60 7.11
C ILE A 16 31.38 18.36 7.56
N CYS A 17 31.77 17.75 8.69
CA CYS A 17 31.03 16.63 9.27
C CYS A 17 29.58 16.99 9.59
N VAL A 18 29.36 18.13 10.25
CA VAL A 18 28.02 18.58 10.66
C VAL A 18 27.15 18.86 9.43
N ILE A 19 27.71 19.51 8.40
CA ILE A 19 26.99 19.76 7.15
C ILE A 19 26.66 18.46 6.43
N GLY A 20 27.62 17.53 6.33
CA GLY A 20 27.41 16.22 5.70
C GLY A 20 26.35 15.40 6.43
N MET A 21 26.43 15.34 7.76
CA MET A 21 25.45 14.68 8.62
C MET A 21 24.07 15.33 8.49
N GLY A 22 24.00 16.66 8.47
CA GLY A 22 22.75 17.41 8.27
C GLY A 22 22.11 17.11 6.91
N MET A 23 22.92 17.09 5.85
CA MET A 23 22.44 16.74 4.49
C MET A 23 21.92 15.30 4.43
N LEU A 24 22.59 14.35 5.09
CA LEU A 24 22.12 12.98 5.21
C LEU A 24 20.77 12.90 5.93
N VAL A 25 20.63 13.57 7.07
CA VAL A 25 19.39 13.56 7.85
C VAL A 25 18.23 14.18 7.06
N VAL A 26 18.45 15.31 6.39
CA VAL A 26 17.41 15.96 5.57
C VAL A 26 17.01 15.08 4.38
N SER A 27 17.99 14.50 3.68
CA SER A 27 17.75 13.57 2.58
C SER A 27 16.94 12.36 3.05
N GLN A 28 17.39 11.72 4.14
CA GLN A 28 16.72 10.56 4.71
C GLN A 28 15.29 10.90 5.14
N HIS A 29 15.06 12.03 5.82
CA HIS A 29 13.72 12.46 6.19
C HIS A 29 12.82 12.62 4.96
N TYR A 30 13.28 13.32 3.93
CA TYR A 30 12.51 13.56 2.70
C TYR A 30 12.11 12.25 1.99
N PHE A 31 13.07 11.33 1.78
CA PHE A 31 12.80 10.07 1.09
C PHE A 31 12.00 9.09 1.96
N THR A 32 12.24 9.04 3.27
CA THR A 32 11.46 8.21 4.19
C THR A 32 10.00 8.65 4.23
N GLN A 33 9.70 9.95 4.23
CA GLN A 33 8.31 10.43 4.18
C GLN A 33 7.59 9.98 2.91
N ARG A 34 8.26 10.05 1.75
CA ARG A 34 7.71 9.53 0.48
C ARG A 34 7.45 8.02 0.52
N LEU A 35 8.37 7.27 1.10
CA LEU A 35 8.22 5.82 1.26
C LEU A 35 7.09 5.45 2.22
N ILE A 36 6.92 6.20 3.31
CA ILE A 36 5.81 6.00 4.26
C ILE A 36 4.47 6.30 3.58
N GLY A 37 4.34 7.40 2.85
CA GLY A 37 3.12 7.75 2.13
C GLY A 37 2.69 6.67 1.13
N LEU A 38 3.65 6.16 0.35
CA LEU A 38 3.40 5.10 -0.62
C LEU A 38 3.00 3.77 0.03
N ASN A 39 3.65 3.40 1.15
CA ASN A 39 3.26 2.20 1.91
C ASN A 39 1.87 2.34 2.55
N GLN A 40 1.51 3.51 3.08
CA GLN A 40 0.16 3.76 3.60
C GLN A 40 -0.91 3.61 2.51
N GLN A 41 -0.61 4.04 1.29
CA GLN A 41 -1.52 3.88 0.14
C GLN A 41 -1.63 2.41 -0.29
N ARG A 42 -0.54 1.65 -0.27
CA ARG A 42 -0.57 0.19 -0.47
C ARG A 42 -1.39 -0.52 0.60
N ASP A 43 -1.24 -0.14 1.87
CA ASP A 43 -2.06 -0.68 2.96
C ASP A 43 -3.55 -0.40 2.74
N ALA A 44 -3.91 0.78 2.24
CA ALA A 44 -5.29 1.10 1.89
C ALA A 44 -5.83 0.16 0.78
N LEU A 45 -5.02 -0.13 -0.24
CA LEU A 45 -5.36 -1.09 -1.31
C LEU A 45 -5.52 -2.53 -0.79
N LEU A 46 -4.62 -2.99 0.08
CA LEU A 46 -4.74 -4.31 0.70
C LEU A 46 -6.02 -4.43 1.51
N ARG A 47 -6.39 -3.37 2.24
CA ARG A 47 -7.68 -3.32 2.96
C ARG A 47 -8.87 -3.30 2.01
N MET A 48 -8.79 -2.64 0.85
CA MET A 48 -9.84 -2.73 -0.17
C MET A 48 -9.98 -4.16 -0.72
N GLY A 49 -8.89 -4.91 -0.81
CA GLY A 49 -8.93 -6.33 -1.13
C GLY A 49 -9.68 -7.14 -0.08
N GLN A 50 -9.51 -6.80 1.20
CA GLN A 50 -10.29 -7.40 2.29
C GLN A 50 -11.76 -7.00 2.23
N ASP A 51 -12.07 -5.73 1.95
CA ASP A 51 -13.44 -5.25 1.77
C ASP A 51 -14.14 -6.04 0.65
N LEU A 52 -13.48 -6.25 -0.50
CA LEU A 52 -14.00 -7.07 -1.60
C LEU A 52 -14.29 -8.52 -1.18
N LEU A 53 -13.43 -9.12 -0.35
CA LEU A 53 -13.65 -10.46 0.19
C LEU A 53 -14.84 -10.51 1.16
N GLN A 54 -15.06 -9.46 1.97
CA GLN A 54 -16.24 -9.36 2.83
C GLN A 54 -17.51 -9.16 2.01
N MET A 55 -17.47 -8.34 0.96
CA MET A 55 -18.58 -8.19 0.02
C MET A 55 -18.99 -9.53 -0.60
N ARG A 56 -18.01 -10.30 -1.11
CA ARG A 56 -18.24 -11.67 -1.62
C ARG A 56 -18.77 -12.63 -0.57
N ARG A 57 -18.44 -12.43 0.72
CA ARG A 57 -19.01 -13.22 1.82
C ARG A 57 -20.49 -12.90 2.01
N HIS A 58 -20.83 -11.63 2.15
CA HIS A 58 -22.20 -11.18 2.31
C HIS A 58 -23.07 -11.58 1.13
N GLU A 59 -22.54 -11.47 -0.08
CA GLU A 59 -23.14 -12.02 -1.29
C GLU A 59 -23.52 -13.51 -1.13
N LYS A 60 -22.55 -14.35 -0.78
CA LYS A 60 -22.78 -15.80 -0.65
C LYS A 60 -23.76 -16.12 0.47
N ASP A 61 -23.68 -15.38 1.58
CA ASP A 61 -24.61 -15.52 2.69
C ASP A 61 -26.04 -15.17 2.25
N PHE A 62 -26.24 -14.10 1.47
CA PHE A 62 -27.54 -13.76 0.88
C PHE A 62 -28.04 -14.89 -0.04
N LEU A 63 -27.21 -15.36 -0.98
CA LEU A 63 -27.60 -16.40 -1.93
C LEU A 63 -27.93 -17.74 -1.27
N LEU A 64 -27.34 -18.03 -0.11
CA LEU A 64 -27.59 -19.26 0.64
C LEU A 64 -28.80 -19.13 1.58
N ARG A 65 -28.94 -17.98 2.23
CA ARG A 65 -29.89 -17.77 3.35
C ARG A 65 -31.13 -16.99 2.96
N HIS A 66 -31.11 -16.28 1.82
CA HIS A 66 -32.19 -15.43 1.33
C HIS A 66 -32.62 -14.34 2.34
N ASP A 67 -31.65 -13.78 3.07
CA ASP A 67 -31.88 -12.78 4.11
C ASP A 67 -31.32 -11.41 3.68
N THR A 68 -32.19 -10.41 3.62
CA THR A 68 -31.89 -9.05 3.16
C THR A 68 -30.83 -8.34 4.00
N GLU A 69 -30.61 -8.74 5.27
CA GLU A 69 -29.55 -8.17 6.12
C GLU A 69 -28.16 -8.26 5.44
N TYR A 70 -27.92 -9.33 4.68
CA TYR A 70 -26.66 -9.51 3.97
C TYR A 70 -26.52 -8.56 2.77
N PHE A 71 -27.62 -8.17 2.13
CA PHE A 71 -27.59 -7.14 1.11
C PHE A 71 -27.26 -5.78 1.70
N ASP A 72 -27.82 -5.44 2.87
CA ASP A 72 -27.50 -4.19 3.57
C ASP A 72 -26.01 -4.12 3.96
N LYS A 73 -25.47 -5.23 4.50
CA LYS A 73 -24.04 -5.35 4.81
C LYS A 73 -23.17 -5.22 3.56
N PHE A 74 -23.58 -5.82 2.44
CA PHE A 74 -22.90 -5.66 1.16
C PHE A 74 -22.87 -4.19 0.73
N LEU A 75 -24.01 -3.48 0.81
CA LEU A 75 -24.09 -2.07 0.44
C LEU A 75 -23.19 -1.20 1.31
N GLN A 76 -23.20 -1.41 2.63
CA GLN A 76 -22.32 -0.70 3.56
C GLN A 76 -20.83 -0.86 3.19
N GLN A 77 -20.42 -2.08 2.85
CA GLN A 77 -19.06 -2.35 2.41
C GLN A 77 -18.75 -1.75 1.04
N SER A 78 -19.70 -1.77 0.10
CA SER A 78 -19.59 -1.12 -1.20
C SER A 78 -19.32 0.38 -1.07
N TYR A 79 -20.06 1.06 -0.19
CA TYR A 79 -19.86 2.50 0.06
C TYR A 79 -18.50 2.77 0.70
N SER A 80 -18.08 1.93 1.65
CA SER A 80 -16.77 2.03 2.28
C SER A 80 -15.63 1.84 1.27
N PHE A 81 -15.76 0.87 0.37
CA PHE A 81 -14.82 0.62 -0.73
C PHE A 81 -14.73 1.84 -1.65
N LYS A 82 -15.88 2.40 -2.07
CA LYS A 82 -15.95 3.61 -2.92
C LYS A 82 -15.30 4.82 -2.25
N GLY A 83 -15.53 5.00 -0.95
CA GLY A 83 -14.88 6.05 -0.16
C GLY A 83 -13.36 5.92 -0.19
N ARG A 84 -12.82 4.71 0.04
CA ARG A 84 -11.37 4.46 -0.02
C ARG A 84 -10.80 4.65 -1.42
N LEU A 85 -11.50 4.18 -2.45
CA LEU A 85 -11.09 4.40 -3.84
C LEU A 85 -10.92 5.89 -4.15
N THR A 86 -11.82 6.74 -3.65
CA THR A 86 -11.75 8.20 -3.81
C THR A 86 -10.49 8.78 -3.15
N THR A 87 -10.07 8.24 -2.00
CA THR A 87 -8.83 8.67 -1.32
C THR A 87 -7.55 8.26 -2.05
N LEU A 88 -7.62 7.30 -2.98
CA LEU A 88 -6.49 6.86 -3.79
C LEU A 88 -6.31 7.68 -5.08
N VAL A 89 -7.33 8.42 -5.53
CA VAL A 89 -7.23 9.24 -6.76
C VAL A 89 -6.05 10.23 -6.75
N PRO A 90 -5.76 10.98 -5.65
CA PRO A 90 -4.62 11.89 -5.60
C PRO A 90 -3.27 11.18 -5.81
N MET A 91 -3.14 9.95 -5.30
CA MET A 91 -1.94 9.12 -5.43
C MET A 91 -1.68 8.76 -6.90
N PHE A 92 -2.72 8.39 -7.66
CA PHE A 92 -2.55 8.09 -9.08
C PHE A 92 -2.02 9.29 -9.87
N ASN A 93 -2.47 10.50 -9.52
CA ASN A 93 -1.96 11.73 -10.13
C ASN A 93 -0.52 12.03 -9.72
N GLU A 94 -0.17 11.86 -8.45
CA GLU A 94 1.18 12.13 -7.93
C GLU A 94 2.24 11.21 -8.56
N TYR A 95 1.92 9.91 -8.71
CA TYR A 95 2.84 8.90 -9.23
C TYR A 95 2.65 8.62 -10.74
N ARG A 96 1.81 9.39 -11.43
CA ARG A 96 1.51 9.26 -12.88
C ARG A 96 1.05 7.85 -13.27
N LEU A 97 0.29 7.20 -12.39
CA LEU A 97 -0.38 5.94 -12.72
C LEU A 97 -1.53 6.23 -13.70
N PRO A 98 -1.93 5.25 -14.53
CA PRO A 98 -3.05 5.44 -15.44
C PRO A 98 -4.33 5.71 -14.64
N VAL A 99 -4.80 6.97 -14.63
CA VAL A 99 -6.05 7.36 -13.95
C VAL A 99 -7.25 6.59 -14.51
N ALA A 100 -7.16 6.18 -15.78
CA ALA A 100 -8.10 5.28 -16.44
C ALA A 100 -8.34 3.98 -15.64
N ASP A 101 -7.34 3.47 -14.90
CA ASP A 101 -7.48 2.25 -14.10
C ASP A 101 -8.37 2.47 -12.86
N VAL A 102 -8.32 3.67 -12.26
CA VAL A 102 -9.17 4.03 -11.11
C VAL A 102 -10.60 4.28 -11.53
N GLU A 103 -10.80 5.01 -12.62
CA GLU A 103 -12.13 5.24 -13.18
C GLU A 103 -12.78 3.92 -13.61
N SER A 104 -12.02 3.05 -14.27
CA SER A 104 -12.45 1.71 -14.65
C SER A 104 -12.78 0.84 -13.43
N LEU A 105 -11.95 0.87 -12.38
CA LEU A 105 -12.24 0.17 -11.11
C LEU A 105 -13.52 0.70 -10.44
N SER A 106 -13.72 2.01 -10.43
CA SER A 106 -14.95 2.62 -9.90
C SER A 106 -16.17 2.18 -10.71
N ALA A 107 -16.07 2.15 -12.04
CA ALA A 107 -17.15 1.72 -12.92
C ALA A 107 -17.47 0.22 -12.74
N SER A 108 -16.45 -0.64 -12.67
CA SER A 108 -16.63 -2.07 -12.40
C SER A 108 -17.26 -2.33 -11.04
N MET A 109 -16.89 -1.54 -10.02
CA MET A 109 -17.47 -1.65 -8.68
C MET A 109 -18.96 -1.24 -8.68
N GLU A 110 -19.30 -0.18 -9.40
CA GLU A 110 -20.69 0.26 -9.58
C GLU A 110 -21.50 -0.80 -10.34
N ALA A 111 -20.94 -1.39 -11.39
CA ALA A 111 -21.54 -2.49 -12.13
C ALA A 111 -21.76 -3.72 -11.22
N TYR A 112 -20.77 -4.11 -10.43
CA TYR A 112 -20.89 -5.23 -9.48
C TYR A 112 -22.02 -5.02 -8.48
N ARG A 113 -22.12 -3.81 -7.90
CA ARG A 113 -23.25 -3.45 -7.03
C ARG A 113 -24.58 -3.52 -7.76
N GLY A 114 -24.66 -2.95 -8.97
CA GLY A 114 -25.88 -2.91 -9.76
C GLY A 114 -26.39 -4.30 -10.15
N VAL A 115 -25.49 -5.20 -10.53
CA VAL A 115 -25.86 -6.59 -10.84
C VAL A 115 -26.32 -7.31 -9.57
N PHE A 116 -25.67 -7.10 -8.42
CA PHE A 116 -26.14 -7.73 -7.18
C PHE A 116 -27.53 -7.26 -6.78
N GLN A 117 -27.81 -5.97 -6.95
CA GLN A 117 -29.15 -5.42 -6.69
C GLN A 117 -30.21 -6.08 -7.59
N GLN A 118 -29.91 -6.31 -8.87
CA GLN A 118 -30.81 -7.04 -9.77
C GLN A 118 -31.03 -8.48 -9.30
N VAL A 119 -29.98 -9.16 -8.84
CA VAL A 119 -30.07 -10.50 -8.24
C VAL A 119 -30.99 -10.51 -7.02
N VAL A 120 -30.82 -9.54 -6.10
CA VAL A 120 -31.65 -9.42 -4.89
C VAL A 120 -33.11 -9.18 -5.26
N SER A 121 -33.40 -8.22 -6.14
CA SER A 121 -34.77 -7.94 -6.57
C SER A 121 -35.43 -9.12 -7.29
N LEU A 122 -34.65 -9.90 -8.06
CA LEU A 122 -35.16 -11.11 -8.70
C LEU A 122 -35.46 -12.21 -7.68
N GLN A 123 -34.60 -12.39 -6.67
CA GLN A 123 -34.83 -13.34 -5.58
C GLN A 123 -36.03 -12.96 -4.72
N GLU A 124 -36.25 -11.67 -4.45
CA GLU A 124 -37.46 -11.16 -3.80
C GLU A 124 -38.72 -11.46 -4.63
N ARG A 125 -38.64 -11.26 -5.96
CA ARG A 125 -39.74 -11.59 -6.89
C ARG A 125 -40.03 -13.09 -6.90
N ILE A 126 -39.01 -13.94 -6.91
CA ILE A 126 -39.17 -15.40 -6.78
C ILE A 126 -39.82 -15.74 -5.43
N GLY A 127 -39.39 -15.07 -4.36
CA GLY A 127 -39.78 -15.30 -2.99
C GLY A 127 -38.60 -15.81 -2.17
N LEU A 128 -38.21 -15.04 -1.15
CA LEU A 128 -37.13 -15.38 -0.23
C LEU A 128 -37.52 -16.53 0.71
N THR A 129 -38.81 -16.60 1.06
CA THR A 129 -39.40 -17.71 1.80
C THR A 129 -40.47 -18.42 0.96
N GLN A 130 -41.03 -19.51 1.47
CA GLN A 130 -42.09 -20.26 0.79
C GLN A 130 -43.41 -19.47 0.67
N SER A 131 -43.60 -18.42 1.49
CA SER A 131 -44.81 -17.60 1.50
C SER A 131 -44.69 -16.30 0.72
N ASP A 132 -43.53 -15.99 0.17
CA ASP A 132 -43.27 -14.69 -0.48
C ASP A 132 -43.24 -14.79 -2.00
N GLY A 133 -43.40 -13.66 -2.67
CA GLY A 133 -43.22 -13.54 -4.12
C GLY A 133 -44.04 -14.55 -4.93
N LEU A 134 -43.43 -15.07 -5.99
CA LEU A 134 -44.04 -16.06 -6.86
C LEU A 134 -44.31 -17.39 -6.13
N ARG A 135 -43.44 -17.81 -5.20
CA ARG A 135 -43.65 -19.04 -4.39
C ARG A 135 -44.93 -18.95 -3.55
N GLY A 136 -45.13 -17.82 -2.88
CA GLY A 136 -46.34 -17.54 -2.09
C GLY A 136 -47.59 -17.52 -2.96
N ARG A 137 -47.56 -16.77 -4.07
CA ARG A 137 -48.68 -16.69 -5.04
C ARG A 137 -49.06 -18.07 -5.58
N ILE A 138 -48.06 -18.89 -5.95
CA ILE A 138 -48.27 -20.26 -6.41
C ILE A 138 -48.93 -21.10 -5.32
N SER A 139 -48.43 -21.03 -4.08
CA SER A 139 -48.98 -21.81 -2.96
C SER A 139 -50.44 -21.45 -2.65
N GLU A 140 -50.80 -20.16 -2.74
CA GLU A 140 -52.18 -19.69 -2.55
C GLU A 140 -53.12 -20.17 -3.67
N LEU A 141 -52.65 -20.12 -4.92
CA LEU A 141 -53.39 -20.63 -6.08
C LEU A 141 -53.57 -22.16 -6.00
N GLU A 142 -52.51 -22.89 -5.64
CA GLU A 142 -52.55 -24.33 -5.41
C GLU A 142 -53.59 -24.69 -4.34
N LYS A 143 -53.57 -23.98 -3.19
CA LYS A 143 -54.55 -24.17 -2.12
C LYS A 143 -55.98 -23.95 -2.62
N THR A 144 -56.22 -22.83 -3.29
CA THR A 144 -57.55 -22.46 -3.83
C THR A 144 -58.06 -23.50 -4.82
N LEU A 145 -57.20 -24.00 -5.72
CA LEU A 145 -57.57 -25.01 -6.70
C LEU A 145 -57.79 -26.40 -6.08
N ASN A 146 -57.02 -26.75 -5.04
CA ASN A 146 -57.14 -28.03 -4.34
C ASN A 146 -58.36 -28.08 -3.40
N GLU A 147 -58.73 -26.98 -2.76
CA GLU A 147 -59.88 -26.88 -1.86
C GLU A 147 -61.19 -26.55 -2.60
N GLY A 148 -61.08 -26.00 -3.82
CA GLY A 148 -62.21 -25.57 -4.63
C GLY A 148 -62.93 -26.68 -5.42
N PRO A 149 -63.95 -26.32 -6.23
CA PRO A 149 -64.77 -27.28 -6.97
C PRO A 149 -64.00 -28.11 -8.00
N LEU A 150 -62.87 -27.59 -8.52
CA LEU A 150 -62.03 -28.27 -9.49
C LEU A 150 -61.50 -29.61 -8.95
N SER A 151 -61.18 -29.68 -7.65
CA SER A 151 -60.63 -30.88 -7.04
C SER A 151 -61.62 -32.03 -6.91
N GLN A 152 -62.91 -31.81 -7.17
CA GLN A 152 -63.94 -32.85 -7.20
C GLN A 152 -63.80 -33.75 -8.43
N SER A 153 -63.16 -33.29 -9.51
CA SER A 153 -62.80 -34.13 -10.64
C SER A 153 -61.53 -34.95 -10.32
N PRO A 154 -61.57 -36.30 -10.38
CA PRO A 154 -60.40 -37.14 -10.18
C PRO A 154 -59.25 -36.79 -11.15
N GLN A 155 -59.59 -36.52 -12.41
CA GLN A 155 -58.64 -36.17 -13.47
C GLN A 155 -57.98 -34.82 -13.21
N ALA A 156 -58.76 -33.81 -12.79
CA ALA A 156 -58.22 -32.50 -12.44
C ALA A 156 -57.29 -32.60 -11.21
N ARG A 157 -57.68 -33.37 -10.20
CA ARG A 157 -56.88 -33.57 -8.98
C ARG A 157 -55.54 -34.24 -9.27
N GLU A 158 -55.52 -35.28 -10.10
CA GLU A 158 -54.30 -35.93 -10.55
C GLU A 158 -53.39 -34.94 -11.30
N LEU A 159 -53.95 -34.19 -12.25
CA LEU A 159 -53.20 -33.20 -13.03
C LEU A 159 -52.61 -32.09 -12.15
N LEU A 160 -53.38 -31.55 -11.20
CA LEU A 160 -52.91 -30.55 -10.23
C LEU A 160 -51.76 -31.11 -9.37
N THR A 161 -51.88 -32.34 -8.89
CA THR A 161 -50.85 -33.00 -8.08
C THR A 161 -49.55 -33.16 -8.88
N ASN A 162 -49.65 -33.58 -10.14
CA ASN A 162 -48.48 -33.74 -11.00
C ASN A 162 -47.81 -32.38 -11.31
N ILE A 163 -48.59 -31.32 -11.52
CA ILE A 163 -48.05 -29.96 -11.68
C ILE A 163 -47.33 -29.51 -10.40
N GLN A 164 -47.91 -29.74 -9.22
CA GLN A 164 -47.29 -29.39 -7.93
C GLN A 164 -45.96 -30.14 -7.74
N LEU A 165 -45.93 -31.46 -8.01
CA LEU A 165 -44.70 -32.25 -7.95
C LEU A 165 -43.62 -31.74 -8.91
N ALA A 166 -43.98 -31.48 -10.17
CA ALA A 166 -43.06 -30.92 -11.15
C ALA A 166 -42.55 -29.53 -10.72
N THR A 167 -43.42 -28.71 -10.13
CA THR A 167 -43.07 -27.39 -9.60
C THR A 167 -42.07 -27.48 -8.46
N ARG A 168 -42.29 -28.37 -7.49
CA ARG A 168 -41.34 -28.57 -6.38
C ARG A 168 -40.01 -29.13 -6.87
N ASN A 169 -40.02 -30.08 -7.81
CA ASN A 169 -38.80 -30.59 -8.42
C ASN A 169 -38.03 -29.50 -9.16
N TYR A 170 -38.71 -28.67 -9.96
CA TYR A 170 -38.09 -27.55 -10.66
C TYR A 170 -37.48 -26.53 -9.70
N GLN A 171 -38.17 -26.16 -8.61
CA GLN A 171 -37.63 -25.22 -7.62
C GLN A 171 -36.40 -25.75 -6.85
N ILE A 172 -36.18 -27.07 -6.83
CA ILE A 172 -35.03 -27.70 -6.17
C ILE A 172 -33.87 -27.89 -7.16
N THR A 173 -34.16 -28.42 -8.35
CA THR A 173 -33.12 -28.84 -9.31
C THR A 173 -32.85 -27.81 -10.39
N HIS A 174 -33.82 -26.94 -10.69
CA HIS A 174 -33.85 -26.01 -11.82
C HIS A 174 -33.72 -26.69 -13.20
N GLU A 175 -33.93 -28.01 -13.29
CA GLU A 175 -33.79 -28.75 -14.54
C GLU A 175 -34.90 -28.42 -15.53
N GLY A 176 -34.51 -28.15 -16.78
CA GLY A 176 -35.45 -27.80 -17.86
C GLY A 176 -36.51 -28.88 -18.16
N TYR A 177 -36.24 -30.15 -17.80
CA TYR A 177 -37.23 -31.24 -17.89
C TYR A 177 -38.50 -30.91 -17.10
N TYR A 178 -38.37 -30.48 -15.84
CA TYR A 178 -39.52 -30.17 -14.99
C TYR A 178 -40.23 -28.90 -15.45
N ALA A 179 -39.50 -27.89 -15.93
CA ALA A 179 -40.10 -26.69 -16.54
C ALA A 179 -40.96 -27.04 -17.76
N LYS A 180 -40.48 -27.94 -18.62
CA LYS A 180 -41.24 -28.44 -19.79
C LYS A 180 -42.49 -29.19 -19.33
N LEU A 181 -42.36 -30.11 -18.37
CA LEU A 181 -43.48 -30.88 -17.84
C LEU A 181 -44.55 -29.97 -17.19
N MET A 182 -44.14 -28.98 -16.39
CA MET A 182 -45.04 -27.96 -15.83
C MET A 182 -45.77 -27.19 -16.93
N ASN A 183 -45.07 -26.77 -17.98
CA ASN A 183 -45.66 -26.04 -19.09
C ASN A 183 -46.72 -26.88 -19.82
N GLU A 184 -46.39 -28.12 -20.20
CA GLU A 184 -47.32 -29.01 -20.91
C GLU A 184 -48.56 -29.33 -20.07
N MET A 185 -48.38 -29.66 -18.79
CA MET A 185 -49.50 -30.03 -17.92
C MET A 185 -50.37 -28.83 -17.54
N SER A 186 -49.79 -27.66 -17.29
CA SER A 186 -50.57 -26.45 -17.01
C SER A 186 -51.28 -25.93 -18.26
N GLU A 187 -50.76 -26.17 -19.46
CA GLU A 187 -51.44 -25.85 -20.73
C GLU A 187 -52.68 -26.72 -20.90
N ARG A 188 -52.53 -28.02 -20.66
CA ARG A 188 -53.65 -28.96 -20.65
C ARG A 188 -54.70 -28.58 -19.60
N LEU A 189 -54.27 -28.21 -18.39
CA LEU A 189 -55.18 -27.76 -17.33
C LEU A 189 -56.00 -26.54 -17.79
N VAL A 190 -55.36 -25.55 -18.43
CA VAL A 190 -56.07 -24.39 -18.99
C VAL A 190 -57.01 -24.81 -20.12
N SER A 191 -56.57 -25.65 -21.05
CA SER A 191 -57.40 -26.14 -22.16
C SER A 191 -58.68 -26.83 -21.67
N ASP A 192 -58.55 -27.70 -20.67
CA ASP A 192 -59.64 -28.55 -20.19
C ASP A 192 -60.63 -27.78 -19.28
N TYR A 193 -60.17 -26.74 -18.57
CA TYR A 193 -60.93 -26.15 -17.46
C TYR A 193 -61.15 -24.63 -17.52
N ARG A 194 -60.55 -23.89 -18.49
CA ARG A 194 -60.67 -22.41 -18.59
C ARG A 194 -62.10 -21.90 -18.78
N SER A 195 -62.96 -22.66 -19.45
CA SER A 195 -64.33 -22.21 -19.77
C SER A 195 -65.28 -22.23 -18.56
N ASN A 196 -64.86 -22.79 -17.42
CA ASN A 196 -65.70 -22.86 -16.23
C ASN A 196 -65.71 -21.52 -15.46
N THR A 197 -66.90 -21.04 -15.13
CA THR A 197 -67.11 -19.75 -14.46
C THR A 197 -66.66 -19.71 -12.99
N GLY A 198 -66.48 -20.85 -12.33
CA GLY A 198 -66.10 -20.93 -10.91
C GLY A 198 -64.59 -21.01 -10.66
N TYR A 199 -63.80 -21.51 -11.62
CA TYR A 199 -62.36 -21.74 -11.44
C TYR A 199 -61.49 -21.49 -12.67
N GLY A 200 -62.09 -21.17 -13.82
CA GLY A 200 -61.35 -20.97 -15.07
C GLY A 200 -60.31 -19.85 -14.97
N GLU A 201 -60.62 -18.77 -14.25
CA GLU A 201 -59.69 -17.67 -14.01
C GLU A 201 -58.50 -18.11 -13.16
N PHE A 202 -58.73 -18.81 -12.04
CA PHE A 202 -57.66 -19.31 -11.16
C PHE A 202 -56.71 -20.27 -11.88
N VAL A 203 -57.23 -21.11 -12.78
CA VAL A 203 -56.41 -22.02 -13.60
C VAL A 203 -55.49 -21.24 -14.56
N VAL A 204 -55.99 -20.15 -15.15
CA VAL A 204 -55.17 -19.26 -16.00
C VAL A 204 -54.12 -18.52 -15.18
N GLN A 205 -54.50 -17.95 -14.03
CA GLN A 205 -53.56 -17.26 -13.14
C GLN A 205 -52.49 -18.21 -12.60
N TYR A 206 -52.84 -19.46 -12.30
CA TYR A 206 -51.90 -20.48 -11.87
C TYR A 206 -50.87 -20.80 -12.95
N ARG A 207 -51.31 -21.05 -14.20
CA ARG A 207 -50.38 -21.22 -15.32
C ARG A 207 -49.46 -20.01 -15.49
N GLU A 208 -50.01 -18.79 -15.44
CA GLU A 208 -49.21 -17.57 -15.58
C GLU A 208 -48.13 -17.47 -14.50
N ALA A 209 -48.48 -17.74 -13.23
CA ALA A 209 -47.53 -17.73 -12.13
C ALA A 209 -46.42 -18.79 -12.30
N LEU A 210 -46.75 -19.99 -12.80
CA LEU A 210 -45.77 -21.03 -13.10
C LEU A 210 -44.82 -20.61 -14.23
N LEU A 211 -45.32 -19.96 -15.28
CA LEU A 211 -44.48 -19.46 -16.38
C LEU A 211 -43.56 -18.32 -15.91
N GLN A 212 -44.07 -17.41 -15.07
CA GLN A 212 -43.27 -16.35 -14.45
C GLN A 212 -42.18 -16.91 -13.54
N LEU A 213 -42.45 -18.01 -12.83
CA LEU A 213 -41.45 -18.69 -12.01
C LEU A 213 -40.32 -19.26 -12.87
N VAL A 214 -40.66 -19.95 -13.96
CA VAL A 214 -39.66 -20.50 -14.91
C VAL A 214 -38.82 -19.37 -15.52
N ASP A 215 -39.46 -18.31 -16.01
CA ASP A 215 -38.78 -17.13 -16.56
C ASP A 215 -37.82 -16.49 -15.54
N ALA A 216 -38.24 -16.35 -14.29
CA ALA A 216 -37.41 -15.80 -13.23
C ALA A 216 -36.17 -16.66 -12.93
N PHE A 217 -36.29 -17.99 -12.84
CA PHE A 217 -35.14 -18.88 -12.65
C PHE A 217 -34.23 -18.94 -13.86
N THR A 218 -34.77 -18.89 -15.08
CA THR A 218 -33.97 -18.80 -16.31
C THR A 218 -33.19 -17.49 -16.37
N THR A 219 -33.83 -16.36 -16.02
CA THR A 219 -33.17 -15.04 -15.95
C THR A 219 -32.09 -15.01 -14.87
N PHE A 220 -32.36 -15.62 -13.71
CA PHE A 220 -31.38 -15.73 -12.64
C PHE A 220 -30.13 -16.50 -13.09
N GLY A 221 -30.32 -17.56 -13.87
CA GLY A 221 -29.26 -18.42 -14.38
C GLY A 221 -29.35 -19.81 -13.76
N VAL A 222 -29.70 -20.79 -14.59
CA VAL A 222 -29.87 -22.19 -14.18
C VAL A 222 -28.52 -22.79 -13.76
N THR A 223 -27.45 -22.47 -14.50
CA THR A 223 -26.08 -22.79 -14.12
C THR A 223 -25.35 -21.60 -13.50
N HIS A 224 -24.14 -21.83 -12.97
CA HIS A 224 -23.34 -20.82 -12.31
C HIS A 224 -22.71 -19.77 -13.27
N ASN A 225 -22.80 -20.00 -14.58
CA ASN A 225 -22.19 -19.15 -15.60
C ASN A 225 -23.21 -18.50 -16.55
N GLU A 226 -24.50 -18.68 -16.28
CA GLU A 226 -25.59 -18.16 -17.09
C GLU A 226 -26.36 -17.08 -16.35
N GLY A 227 -27.12 -16.29 -17.11
CA GLY A 227 -28.00 -15.25 -16.59
C GLY A 227 -27.29 -14.29 -15.64
N LEU A 228 -28.06 -13.74 -14.70
CA LEU A 228 -27.53 -12.80 -13.72
C LEU A 228 -26.43 -13.41 -12.84
N ARG A 229 -26.44 -14.73 -12.55
CA ARG A 229 -25.36 -15.38 -11.79
C ARG A 229 -24.00 -15.30 -12.50
N GLY A 230 -23.98 -15.51 -13.81
CA GLY A 230 -22.78 -15.41 -14.63
C GLY A 230 -22.24 -13.98 -14.68
N ASP A 231 -23.11 -13.03 -15.05
CA ASP A 231 -22.78 -11.60 -15.14
C ASP A 231 -22.25 -11.07 -13.80
N PHE A 232 -22.88 -11.51 -12.73
CA PHE A 232 -22.53 -11.16 -11.38
C PHE A 232 -21.14 -11.67 -10.99
N ARG A 233 -20.86 -12.95 -11.24
CA ARG A 233 -19.54 -13.53 -10.99
C ARG A 233 -18.45 -12.81 -11.79
N GLN A 234 -18.74 -12.48 -13.05
CA GLN A 234 -17.80 -11.76 -13.91
C GLN A 234 -17.53 -10.35 -13.38
N SER A 235 -18.56 -9.63 -12.93
CA SER A 235 -18.40 -8.29 -12.34
C SER A 235 -17.52 -8.31 -11.08
N ALA A 236 -17.72 -9.29 -10.19
CA ALA A 236 -16.87 -9.48 -9.01
C ALA A 236 -15.42 -9.81 -9.39
N HIS A 237 -15.21 -10.58 -10.45
CA HIS A 237 -13.88 -10.95 -10.94
C HIS A 237 -13.17 -9.76 -11.60
N ASN A 238 -13.89 -8.91 -12.35
CA ASN A 238 -13.35 -7.71 -12.97
C ASN A 238 -12.80 -6.74 -11.90
N VAL A 239 -13.55 -6.50 -10.83
CA VAL A 239 -13.09 -5.66 -9.70
C VAL A 239 -11.82 -6.26 -9.06
N GLU A 240 -11.77 -7.57 -8.88
CA GLU A 240 -10.60 -8.26 -8.32
C GLU A 240 -9.36 -8.13 -9.21
N ILE A 241 -9.49 -8.34 -10.53
CA ILE A 241 -8.40 -8.21 -11.50
C ILE A 241 -7.88 -6.77 -11.50
N GLN A 242 -8.77 -5.79 -11.59
CA GLN A 242 -8.39 -4.39 -11.63
C GLN A 242 -7.70 -3.95 -10.34
N LEU A 243 -8.21 -4.36 -9.18
CA LEU A 243 -7.58 -4.06 -7.89
C LEU A 243 -6.17 -4.70 -7.78
N LYS A 244 -6.01 -5.94 -8.24
CA LYS A 244 -4.69 -6.60 -8.33
C LYS A 244 -3.75 -5.90 -9.32
N GLY A 245 -4.29 -5.41 -10.43
CA GLY A 245 -3.55 -4.63 -11.41
C GLY A 245 -2.96 -3.36 -10.80
N VAL A 246 -3.76 -2.66 -9.98
CA VAL A 246 -3.32 -1.47 -9.24
C VAL A 246 -2.20 -1.82 -8.24
N ASP A 247 -2.35 -2.89 -7.44
CA ASP A 247 -1.28 -3.32 -6.52
C ASP A 247 0.00 -3.69 -7.26
N THR A 248 -0.12 -4.38 -8.40
CA THR A 248 1.01 -4.77 -9.25
C THR A 248 1.72 -3.54 -9.85
N ALA A 249 0.97 -2.52 -10.26
CA ALA A 249 1.54 -1.27 -10.79
C ALA A 249 2.29 -0.46 -9.71
N LEU A 250 1.94 -0.62 -8.43
CA LEU A 250 2.59 0.07 -7.31
C LEU A 250 3.87 -0.59 -6.82
N GLN A 251 4.00 -1.92 -6.93
CA GLN A 251 5.21 -2.63 -6.50
C GLN A 251 6.52 -2.05 -7.07
N PRO A 252 6.68 -1.83 -8.40
CA PRO A 252 7.93 -1.27 -8.93
C PRO A 252 8.20 0.16 -8.45
N MET A 253 7.15 0.94 -8.13
CA MET A 253 7.30 2.29 -7.60
C MET A 253 7.85 2.28 -6.17
N ILE A 254 7.40 1.33 -5.35
CA ILE A 254 7.92 1.12 -3.99
C ILE A 254 9.38 0.68 -4.05
N GLU A 255 9.69 -0.33 -4.86
CA GLU A 255 11.06 -0.82 -5.04
C GLU A 255 12.01 0.28 -5.55
N GLN A 256 11.54 1.13 -6.48
CA GLN A 256 12.30 2.26 -6.99
C GLN A 256 12.57 3.31 -5.90
N GLN A 257 11.57 3.66 -5.09
CA GLN A 257 11.75 4.63 -3.99
C GLN A 257 12.68 4.08 -2.90
N GLU A 258 12.55 2.80 -2.53
CA GLU A 258 13.47 2.13 -1.60
C GLU A 258 14.92 2.14 -2.12
N GLY A 259 15.10 1.85 -3.41
CA GLY A 259 16.40 1.91 -4.08
C GLY A 259 17.00 3.31 -4.08
N GLN A 260 16.20 4.35 -4.34
CA GLN A 260 16.63 5.74 -4.29
C GLN A 260 17.10 6.15 -2.89
N VAL A 261 16.37 5.78 -1.83
CA VAL A 261 16.78 6.03 -0.43
C VAL A 261 18.18 5.46 -0.18
N ARG A 262 18.41 4.21 -0.58
CA ARG A 262 19.69 3.52 -0.38
C ARG A 262 20.83 4.14 -1.19
N ILE A 263 20.61 4.42 -2.46
CA ILE A 263 21.66 4.96 -3.35
C ILE A 263 22.03 6.39 -2.94
N TYR A 264 21.05 7.26 -2.67
CA TYR A 264 21.35 8.65 -2.30
C TYR A 264 22.05 8.73 -0.94
N SER A 265 21.59 7.99 0.07
CA SER A 265 22.26 7.96 1.38
C SER A 265 23.71 7.47 1.28
N LEU A 266 23.97 6.39 0.53
CA LEU A 266 25.31 5.89 0.30
C LEU A 266 26.19 6.90 -0.47
N SER A 267 25.63 7.57 -1.48
CA SER A 267 26.37 8.55 -2.28
C SER A 267 26.80 9.77 -1.47
N ILE A 268 25.92 10.30 -0.60
CA ILE A 268 26.24 11.43 0.27
C ILE A 268 27.26 11.01 1.34
N ALA A 269 27.11 9.81 1.92
CA ALA A 269 28.06 9.26 2.89
C ALA A 269 29.46 9.03 2.28
N ALA A 270 29.52 8.49 1.05
CA ALA A 270 30.78 8.29 0.33
C ALA A 270 31.44 9.63 -0.02
N LEU A 271 30.67 10.59 -0.55
CA LEU A 271 31.18 11.91 -0.92
C LEU A 271 31.72 12.67 0.30
N THR A 272 30.99 12.69 1.41
CA THR A 272 31.43 13.31 2.66
C THR A 272 32.69 12.64 3.22
N SER A 273 32.78 11.31 3.18
CA SER A 273 33.97 10.55 3.60
C SER A 273 35.18 10.87 2.73
N VAL A 274 35.03 10.91 1.41
CA VAL A 274 36.11 11.25 0.47
C VAL A 274 36.61 12.67 0.73
N VAL A 275 35.70 13.64 0.86
CA VAL A 275 36.07 15.03 1.18
C VAL A 275 36.85 15.07 2.50
N LEU A 276 36.36 14.41 3.54
CA LEU A 276 37.00 14.38 4.86
C LEU A 276 38.38 13.75 4.82
N ILE A 277 38.56 12.63 4.10
CA ILE A 277 39.85 11.99 3.87
C ILE A 277 40.82 12.94 3.16
N LEU A 278 40.38 13.61 2.09
CA LEU A 278 41.22 14.56 1.35
C LEU A 278 41.65 15.75 2.23
N VAL A 279 40.74 16.30 3.04
CA VAL A 279 41.11 17.38 3.95
C VAL A 279 42.06 16.85 5.03
N LEU A 280 41.86 15.64 5.57
CA LEU A 280 42.74 15.03 6.57
C LEU A 280 44.14 14.81 6.02
N ILE A 281 44.28 14.23 4.81
CA ILE A 281 45.57 14.03 4.15
C ILE A 281 46.29 15.36 3.96
N LYS A 282 45.60 16.38 3.45
CA LYS A 282 46.17 17.72 3.26
C LYS A 282 46.59 18.36 4.59
N SER A 283 45.76 18.21 5.64
CA SER A 283 46.04 18.72 6.98
C SER A 283 47.28 18.05 7.58
N PHE A 284 47.35 16.72 7.51
CA PHE A 284 48.47 15.91 8.00
C PHE A 284 49.76 16.22 7.24
N ALA A 285 49.72 16.28 5.91
CA ALA A 285 50.90 16.60 5.11
C ALA A 285 51.47 18.00 5.45
N THR A 286 50.58 18.98 5.68
CA THR A 286 50.99 20.32 6.12
C THR A 286 51.63 20.26 7.51
N PHE A 287 50.98 19.57 8.46
CA PHE A 287 51.47 19.39 9.83
C PHE A 287 52.83 18.71 9.85
N HIS A 288 52.96 17.58 9.16
CA HIS A 288 54.20 16.81 9.09
C HIS A 288 55.34 17.64 8.52
N ARG A 289 55.12 18.39 7.42
CA ARG A 289 56.13 19.29 6.85
C ARG A 289 56.59 20.35 7.85
N ALA A 290 55.67 20.96 8.59
CA ALA A 290 56.02 21.97 9.59
C ALA A 290 56.71 21.35 10.82
N PHE A 291 56.28 20.17 11.23
CA PHE A 291 56.86 19.43 12.35
C PHE A 291 58.28 18.95 12.06
N VAL A 292 58.54 18.43 10.86
CA VAL A 292 59.89 18.04 10.41
C VAL A 292 60.83 19.25 10.35
N ASN A 293 60.35 20.39 9.86
CA ASN A 293 61.11 21.65 9.89
C ASN A 293 61.49 22.06 11.32
N PHE A 294 60.55 21.90 12.26
CA PHE A 294 60.76 22.19 13.67
C PHE A 294 61.73 21.20 14.35
N LEU A 295 61.63 19.89 14.07
CA LEU A 295 62.55 18.87 14.57
C LEU A 295 63.99 19.06 14.05
N THR A 296 64.13 19.29 12.74
CA THR A 296 65.42 19.55 12.11
C THR A 296 66.07 20.79 12.73
N PHE A 297 65.26 21.77 13.14
CA PHE A 297 65.73 22.92 13.88
C PHE A 297 66.21 22.56 15.29
N PHE A 298 65.46 21.80 16.10
CA PHE A 298 65.92 21.37 17.43
C PHE A 298 67.26 20.64 17.37
N TYR A 299 67.44 19.82 16.34
CA TYR A 299 68.71 19.15 16.08
C TYR A 299 69.86 20.14 15.81
N ARG A 300 69.62 21.22 15.04
CA ARG A 300 70.60 22.29 14.79
C ARG A 300 70.85 23.17 16.02
N CYS A 301 69.80 23.50 16.77
CA CYS A 301 69.87 24.38 17.92
C CYS A 301 70.70 23.78 19.05
N LYS A 302 70.54 22.47 19.33
CA LYS A 302 71.37 21.71 20.27
C LYS A 302 72.88 21.77 19.94
N ARG A 303 73.23 21.94 18.66
CA ARG A 303 74.62 21.88 18.19
C ARG A 303 75.27 23.24 17.92
N GLN A 304 74.47 24.29 17.66
CA GLN A 304 74.96 25.58 17.15
C GLN A 304 74.32 26.83 17.79
N TYR A 305 73.40 26.69 18.77
CA TYR A 305 72.72 27.82 19.46
C TYR A 305 72.11 28.87 18.52
N GLN A 306 71.58 28.46 17.37
CA GLN A 306 71.03 29.39 16.38
C GLN A 306 69.56 29.72 16.69
N MET A 307 69.17 31.01 16.59
CA MET A 307 67.78 31.47 16.74
C MET A 307 66.93 31.17 15.49
N ILE A 308 65.63 30.95 15.70
CA ILE A 308 64.60 30.65 14.70
C ILE A 308 64.07 31.93 14.06
N ASP A 309 63.96 31.95 12.73
CA ASP A 309 63.12 32.91 12.01
C ASP A 309 61.66 32.45 12.03
N THR A 310 60.88 33.07 12.91
CA THR A 310 59.47 32.75 13.18
C THR A 310 58.56 32.95 11.97
N ARG A 311 59.03 33.63 10.90
CA ARG A 311 58.29 33.82 9.65
C ARG A 311 58.29 32.58 8.75
N LYS A 312 59.20 31.63 8.98
CA LYS A 312 59.33 30.39 8.18
C LYS A 312 58.52 29.21 8.75
N LEU A 313 57.89 29.37 9.92
CA LEU A 313 57.02 28.34 10.50
C LEU A 313 55.57 28.54 10.05
N GLY A 314 54.98 27.48 9.51
CA GLY A 314 53.65 27.52 8.91
C GLY A 314 52.47 27.42 9.89
N PHE A 315 52.71 27.08 11.17
CA PHE A 315 51.65 27.00 12.18
C PHE A 315 51.85 28.03 13.29
N ALA A 316 50.76 28.67 13.70
CA ALA A 316 50.78 29.63 14.81
C ALA A 316 51.28 29.00 16.12
N GLU A 317 50.89 27.75 16.41
CA GLU A 317 51.30 27.02 17.61
C GLU A 317 52.80 26.66 17.59
N LEU A 318 53.33 26.32 16.41
CA LEU A 318 54.77 26.08 16.25
C LEU A 318 55.57 27.39 16.28
N LYS A 319 54.96 28.50 15.85
CA LYS A 319 55.56 29.83 15.93
C LYS A 319 55.74 30.28 17.38
N SER A 320 54.72 30.10 18.23
CA SER A 320 54.84 30.43 19.66
C SER A 320 55.85 29.52 20.38
N LEU A 321 55.91 28.23 20.02
CA LEU A 321 56.95 27.33 20.55
C LEU A 321 58.35 27.72 20.07
N ALA A 322 58.47 28.21 18.84
CA ALA A 322 59.73 28.70 18.30
C ALA A 322 60.20 29.97 19.02
N GLU A 323 59.30 30.89 19.35
CA GLU A 323 59.60 32.08 20.15
C GLU A 323 60.12 31.71 21.53
N LEU A 324 59.45 30.78 22.23
CA LEU A 324 59.90 30.27 23.53
C LEU A 324 61.26 29.56 23.45
N ALA A 325 61.50 28.77 22.40
CA ALA A 325 62.77 28.09 22.20
C ALA A 325 63.92 29.08 21.95
N ASN A 326 63.67 30.19 21.23
CA ASN A 326 64.65 31.25 21.04
C ASN A 326 65.05 31.90 22.37
N GLU A 327 64.07 32.19 23.23
CA GLU A 327 64.30 32.77 24.55
C GLU A 327 65.13 31.83 25.45
N MET A 328 64.88 30.52 25.40
CA MET A 328 65.69 29.53 26.12
C MET A 328 67.14 29.46 25.62
N VAL A 329 67.37 29.59 24.31
CA VAL A 329 68.72 29.59 23.72
C VAL A 329 69.50 30.83 24.13
N GLU A 330 68.82 31.98 24.16
CA GLU A 330 69.38 33.24 24.64
C GLU A 330 69.75 33.15 26.12
N SER A 331 68.83 32.68 26.96
CA SER A 331 69.07 32.43 28.38
C SER A 331 70.25 31.48 28.62
N LYS A 332 70.34 30.37 27.87
CA LYS A 332 71.46 29.43 27.99
C LYS A 332 72.80 30.04 27.55
N ARG A 333 72.80 30.85 26.48
CA ARG A 333 74.00 31.59 26.06
C ARG A 333 74.46 32.59 27.13
N ASP A 334 73.53 33.30 27.76
CA ASP A 334 73.86 34.25 28.83
C ASP A 334 74.44 33.52 30.06
N ILE A 335 73.87 32.36 30.44
CA ILE A 335 74.39 31.52 31.52
C ILE A 335 75.81 31.01 31.22
N GLU A 336 76.08 30.52 30.01
CA GLU A 336 77.41 30.05 29.61
C GLU A 336 78.44 31.19 29.57
N ALA A 337 78.05 32.38 29.13
CA ALA A 337 78.91 33.56 29.15
C ALA A 337 79.29 33.96 30.60
N ARG A 338 78.33 33.92 31.54
CA ARG A 338 78.58 34.17 32.97
C ARG A 338 79.46 33.08 33.61
N LEU A 339 79.25 31.81 33.25
CA LEU A 339 80.10 30.70 33.72
C LEU A 339 81.54 30.85 33.22
N ALA A 340 81.73 31.18 31.94
CA ALA A 340 83.05 31.41 31.37
C ALA A 340 83.76 32.61 32.04
N SER A 341 83.06 33.69 32.37
CA SER A 341 83.66 34.82 33.11
C SER A 341 84.07 34.43 34.53
N VAL A 342 83.24 33.62 35.21
CA VAL A 342 83.54 33.14 36.58
C VAL A 342 84.71 32.15 36.58
N GLU A 343 84.79 31.25 35.59
CA GLU A 343 85.92 30.33 35.41
C GLU A 343 87.21 31.08 35.08
N ALA A 344 87.15 32.12 34.25
CA ALA A 344 88.30 32.97 33.95
C ALA A 344 88.82 33.69 35.22
N GLU A 345 87.93 34.25 36.04
CA GLU A 345 88.30 34.85 37.34
C GLU A 345 88.92 33.84 38.31
N LEU A 346 88.38 32.62 38.37
CA LEU A 346 88.93 31.51 39.17
C LEU A 346 90.30 31.02 38.66
N ALA A 347 90.52 30.98 37.35
CA ALA A 347 91.80 30.64 36.75
C ALA A 347 92.87 31.70 37.06
N THR A 348 92.54 32.99 37.01
CA THR A 348 93.44 34.06 37.44
C THR A 348 93.78 34.01 38.93
N LYS A 349 92.84 33.55 39.79
CA LYS A 349 93.08 33.35 41.23
C LYS A 349 93.91 32.11 41.58
N LYS A 350 93.99 31.11 40.70
CA LYS A 350 94.83 29.91 40.88
C LYS A 350 96.26 30.09 40.34
N ALA A 351 96.48 31.09 39.49
CA ALA A 351 97.78 31.44 38.92
C ALA A 351 98.56 32.50 39.73
N SER A 352 97.92 33.09 40.76
CA SER A 352 98.56 33.87 41.83
C SER A 352 98.76 33.01 43.07
#